data_AF-A0A8H2JM90-F1
#
_entry.id   AF-A0A8H2JM90-F1
#
_cell.length_a   1.000
_cell.length_b   1.000
_cell.length_c   1.000
_cell.angle_alpha   90.00
_cell.angle_beta   90.00
_cell.angle_gamma   90.00
#
_symmetry.space_group_name_H-M   'P 1'
#
loop_
_entity.id
_entity.type
_entity.pdbx_description
1 polymer ?
#
loop_
_entity_poly.entity_id
_entity_poly.type
_entity_poly.pdbx_seq_one_letter_code
_entity_poly.pdbx_strand_id
1 'polypeptide(L)'
;MEKNLNQSVNNNYLTLENTTFLSYVLLSLIAIISVATIYRLITNDIFQIVINSFFLVLLLSFYFVHKKYRETFLIANTLIIITYLILLFAACYLENQHFLIILFCLIPLFSFILLPTLYSLTYTLITLITAIVLLIVFSHSTSPTLNMRFIVLYTIISLFLYYLNRSRQCAWDKTNLHINKLHEDIKEGINQATKDYELTLISMVKMLESRDAYTAGHSERVARYSKLIAQKLGLNTKQCELVYRAGQLHDIGKIVTPDNILLKPNHLTHSEYELIKEHVQGSYDLLANIPMFKAAAEIIICHHEHHDGKGYPNGLKADEIPLLSQIMIIADAFDAMTTSRIYKSRKSAKQALIELDSLAGSQFNPDITPIAIEALTHVTIEENTSQLPTSLMGQERLNYFFKDQLTKKYNKEYLTYCVKNRQFIDHDHYLIVELKEFSQYNRRYGWSEGDNFLIAFANNLEYCFSDTLIYRVHGDTFILISLSAIDTKVLITKTSDLFINTGIKVSVTKTSLTDVLNDINSL
;
A
#
# COMPACT_ATOMS: atom_id res chain seq x y z
N MET A 1 9.33 -11.41 11.99
CA MET A 1 10.55 -10.94 11.29
C MET A 1 11.62 -10.56 12.30
N GLU A 2 11.32 -9.75 13.32
CA GLU A 2 12.26 -9.41 14.43
C GLU A 2 12.81 -10.61 15.22
N LYS A 3 11.99 -11.64 15.48
CA LYS A 3 12.45 -12.85 16.19
C LYS A 3 13.56 -13.59 15.44
N ASN A 4 13.52 -13.60 14.10
CA ASN A 4 14.56 -14.21 13.26
C ASN A 4 15.81 -13.32 13.14
N LEU A 5 15.65 -11.99 13.21
CA LEU A 5 16.75 -11.03 13.22
C LEU A 5 17.55 -11.10 14.53
N ASN A 6 16.88 -11.13 15.70
CA ASN A 6 17.56 -11.28 16.98
C ASN A 6 18.23 -12.66 17.13
N GLN A 7 17.63 -13.71 16.55
CA GLN A 7 18.22 -15.04 16.54
C GLN A 7 19.42 -15.14 15.57
N SER A 8 19.41 -14.42 14.44
CA SER A 8 20.57 -14.33 13.54
C SER A 8 21.70 -13.48 14.12
N VAL A 9 21.39 -12.40 14.84
CA VAL A 9 22.39 -11.55 15.51
C VAL A 9 23.05 -12.29 16.67
N ASN A 10 22.27 -12.99 17.52
CA ASN A 10 22.84 -13.82 18.60
C ASN A 10 23.67 -14.99 18.07
N ASN A 11 23.24 -15.66 17.00
CA ASN A 11 24.03 -16.71 16.37
C ASN A 11 25.34 -16.15 15.78
N ASN A 12 25.30 -14.95 15.19
CA ASN A 12 26.52 -14.31 14.67
C ASN A 12 27.50 -13.95 15.79
N TYR A 13 27.04 -13.44 16.94
CA TYR A 13 27.89 -13.14 18.09
C TYR A 13 28.54 -14.40 18.69
N LEU A 14 27.77 -15.47 18.92
CA LEU A 14 28.27 -16.77 19.39
C LEU A 14 29.26 -17.41 18.40
N THR A 15 29.04 -17.26 17.09
CA THR A 15 30.02 -17.73 16.10
C THR A 15 31.30 -16.90 16.11
N LEU A 16 31.24 -15.59 16.37
CA LEU A 16 32.42 -14.73 16.42
C LEU A 16 33.33 -15.07 17.61
N GLU A 17 32.76 -15.26 18.81
CA GLU A 17 33.53 -15.65 20.01
C GLU A 17 34.17 -17.04 19.88
N ASN A 18 33.46 -18.01 19.29
CA ASN A 18 34.03 -19.32 19.02
C ASN A 18 35.19 -19.26 18.00
N THR A 19 35.11 -18.34 17.03
CA THR A 19 36.20 -18.15 16.05
C THR A 19 37.44 -17.50 16.65
N THR A 20 37.29 -16.57 17.59
CA THR A 20 38.41 -15.91 18.26
C THR A 20 39.07 -16.85 19.26
N PHE A 21 38.30 -17.60 20.06
CA PHE A 21 38.84 -18.59 20.99
C PHE A 21 39.67 -19.66 20.28
N LEU A 22 39.14 -20.25 19.21
CA LEU A 22 39.87 -21.26 18.43
C LEU A 22 41.14 -20.70 17.79
N SER A 23 41.13 -19.43 17.38
CA SER A 23 42.31 -18.74 16.85
C SER A 23 43.43 -18.64 17.89
N TYR A 24 43.10 -18.32 19.15
CA TYR A 24 44.08 -18.27 20.25
C TYR A 24 44.65 -19.65 20.58
N VAL A 25 43.81 -20.69 20.60
CA VAL A 25 44.25 -22.07 20.82
C VAL A 25 45.24 -22.49 19.72
N LEU A 26 44.92 -22.21 18.46
CA LEU A 26 45.81 -22.52 17.33
C LEU A 26 47.14 -21.75 17.39
N LEU A 27 47.12 -20.45 17.72
CA LEU A 27 48.32 -19.63 17.93
C LEU A 27 49.21 -20.17 19.06
N SER A 28 48.62 -20.63 20.16
CA SER A 28 49.37 -21.21 21.28
C SER A 28 50.06 -22.53 20.89
N LEU A 29 49.37 -23.39 20.13
CA LEU A 29 49.95 -24.64 19.62
C LEU A 29 51.07 -24.38 18.61
N ILE A 30 50.91 -23.39 17.71
CA ILE A 30 51.94 -22.94 16.77
C ILE A 30 53.21 -22.52 17.53
N ALA A 31 53.05 -21.72 18.60
CA ALA A 31 54.18 -21.27 19.42
C ALA A 31 54.92 -22.43 20.10
N ILE A 32 54.18 -23.39 20.69
CA ILE A 32 54.76 -24.56 21.35
C ILE A 32 55.59 -25.41 20.37
N ILE A 33 55.04 -25.69 19.19
CA ILE A 33 55.72 -26.51 18.17
C ILE A 33 56.92 -25.77 17.58
N SER A 34 56.85 -24.44 17.44
CA SER A 34 57.99 -23.62 17.00
C SER A 34 59.17 -23.73 17.96
N VAL A 35 58.92 -23.63 19.27
CA VAL A 35 59.95 -23.79 20.31
C VAL A 35 60.56 -25.21 20.29
N ALA A 36 59.72 -26.24 20.14
CA ALA A 36 60.19 -27.62 20.01
C ALA A 36 61.06 -27.82 18.75
N THR A 37 60.75 -27.12 17.65
CA THR A 37 61.54 -27.15 16.41
C THR A 37 62.90 -26.49 16.61
N ILE A 38 62.95 -25.32 17.25
CA ILE A 38 64.19 -24.58 17.54
C ILE A 38 65.11 -25.41 18.44
N TYR A 39 64.57 -26.05 19.48
CA TYR A 39 65.35 -26.94 20.35
C TYR A 39 65.97 -28.10 19.57
N ARG A 40 65.22 -28.72 18.66
CA ARG A 40 65.73 -29.83 17.84
C ARG A 40 66.75 -29.39 16.79
N LEU A 41 66.64 -28.14 16.31
CA LEU A 41 67.64 -27.49 15.47
C LEU A 41 68.98 -27.40 16.18
N ILE A 42 68.97 -27.07 17.48
CA ILE A 42 70.17 -26.99 18.32
C ILE A 42 70.79 -28.38 18.55
N THR A 43 69.96 -29.42 18.67
CA THR A 43 70.44 -30.81 18.86
C THR A 43 70.78 -31.54 17.56
N ASN A 44 70.69 -30.87 16.39
CA ASN A 44 70.90 -31.46 15.05
C ASN A 44 70.06 -32.72 14.75
N ASP A 45 68.87 -32.82 15.32
CA ASP A 45 67.95 -33.95 15.06
C ASP A 45 67.07 -33.66 13.83
N ILE A 46 67.65 -33.90 12.65
CA ILE A 46 67.05 -33.57 11.34
C ILE A 46 65.66 -34.21 11.18
N PHE A 47 65.47 -35.44 11.67
CA PHE A 47 64.19 -36.14 11.56
C PHE A 47 63.09 -35.44 12.36
N GLN A 48 63.38 -35.04 13.60
CA GLN A 48 62.40 -34.39 14.45
C GLN A 48 62.11 -32.94 14.03
N ILE A 49 63.07 -32.25 13.40
CA ILE A 49 62.87 -30.91 12.80
C ILE A 49 61.84 -30.97 11.67
N VAL A 50 61.92 -32.00 10.82
CA VAL A 50 60.99 -32.21 9.70
C VAL A 50 59.57 -32.49 10.22
N ILE A 51 59.44 -33.33 11.24
CA ILE A 51 58.15 -33.63 11.88
C ILE A 51 57.54 -32.38 12.53
N ASN A 52 58.31 -31.60 13.28
CA ASN A 52 57.77 -30.41 13.93
C ASN A 52 57.39 -29.32 12.91
N SER A 53 58.16 -29.17 11.83
CA SER A 53 57.84 -28.28 10.72
C SER A 53 56.51 -28.66 10.03
N PHE A 54 56.21 -29.96 9.90
CA PHE A 54 54.92 -30.43 9.39
C PHE A 54 53.74 -29.98 10.24
N PHE A 55 53.80 -30.25 11.55
CA PHE A 55 52.71 -29.89 12.47
C PHE A 55 52.52 -28.38 12.56
N LEU A 56 53.61 -27.61 12.48
CA LEU A 56 53.56 -26.16 12.48
C LEU A 56 52.73 -25.62 11.30
N VAL A 57 52.96 -26.16 10.10
CA VAL A 57 52.23 -25.72 8.91
C VAL A 57 50.81 -26.26 8.87
N LEU A 58 50.58 -27.47 9.38
CA LEU A 58 49.23 -27.98 9.60
C LEU A 58 48.42 -27.03 10.49
N LEU A 59 48.96 -26.59 11.62
CA LEU A 59 48.28 -25.66 12.52
C LEU A 59 48.09 -24.27 11.92
N LEU A 60 49.10 -23.74 11.21
CA LEU A 60 48.99 -22.47 10.48
C LEU A 60 47.89 -22.54 9.42
N SER A 61 47.76 -23.68 8.74
CA SER A 61 46.73 -23.86 7.73
C SER A 61 45.32 -23.90 8.32
N PHE A 62 45.12 -24.61 9.43
CA PHE A 62 43.86 -24.59 10.17
C PHE A 62 43.50 -23.19 10.66
N TYR A 63 44.49 -22.44 11.16
CA TYR A 63 44.31 -21.06 11.59
C TYR A 63 43.82 -20.14 10.47
N PHE A 64 44.40 -20.26 9.27
CA PHE A 64 44.02 -19.43 8.13
C PHE A 64 42.73 -19.87 7.43
N VAL A 65 42.43 -21.18 7.40
CA VAL A 65 41.15 -21.72 6.89
C VAL A 65 39.97 -21.23 7.74
N HIS A 66 40.15 -21.19 9.07
CA HIS A 66 39.12 -20.77 9.99
C HIS A 66 38.78 -19.27 9.89
N LYS A 67 39.68 -18.44 9.34
CA LYS A 67 39.47 -17.00 9.25
C LYS A 67 38.42 -16.56 8.23
N LYS A 68 37.78 -17.48 7.48
CA LYS A 68 36.63 -17.24 6.56
C LYS A 68 36.87 -16.18 5.46
N TYR A 69 38.07 -15.61 5.33
CA TYR A 69 38.46 -14.71 4.26
C TYR A 69 39.02 -15.49 3.07
N ARG A 70 38.64 -15.08 1.85
CA ARG A 70 39.02 -15.75 0.60
C ARG A 70 40.53 -15.79 0.36
N GLU A 71 41.25 -14.77 0.83
CA GLU A 71 42.70 -14.63 0.66
C GLU A 71 43.50 -15.45 1.69
N THR A 72 43.05 -15.51 2.95
CA THR A 72 43.70 -16.32 3.99
C THR A 72 43.60 -17.81 3.67
N PHE A 73 42.49 -18.24 3.07
CA PHE A 73 42.31 -19.60 2.59
C PHE A 73 43.31 -19.99 1.49
N LEU A 74 43.62 -19.09 0.56
CA LEU A 74 44.61 -19.35 -0.51
C LEU A 74 46.02 -19.50 0.06
N ILE A 75 46.37 -18.66 1.03
CA ILE A 75 47.66 -18.72 1.75
C ILE A 75 47.78 -20.03 2.53
N ALA A 76 46.73 -20.43 3.27
CA ALA A 76 46.68 -21.71 3.99
C ALA A 76 46.96 -22.91 3.06
N ASN A 77 46.31 -22.92 1.90
CA ASN A 77 46.38 -24.03 0.96
C ASN A 77 47.76 -24.09 0.29
N THR A 78 48.35 -22.93 -0.02
CA THR A 78 49.70 -22.84 -0.58
C THR A 78 50.74 -23.34 0.43
N LEU A 79 50.59 -22.99 1.71
CA LEU A 79 51.46 -23.45 2.79
C LEU A 79 51.35 -24.97 3.02
N ILE A 80 50.14 -25.55 2.98
CA ILE A 80 49.95 -27.02 3.07
C ILE A 80 50.67 -27.72 1.92
N ILE A 81 50.48 -27.24 0.68
CA ILE A 81 51.07 -27.85 -0.51
C ILE A 81 52.61 -27.79 -0.45
N ILE A 82 53.17 -26.62 -0.12
CA ILE A 82 54.63 -26.44 0.02
C ILE A 82 55.19 -27.40 1.08
N THR A 83 54.50 -27.55 2.21
CA THR A 83 54.97 -28.39 3.31
C THR A 83 54.89 -29.87 3.00
N TYR A 84 53.81 -30.28 2.33
CA TYR A 84 53.69 -31.64 1.82
C TYR A 84 54.85 -31.96 0.86
N LEU A 85 55.21 -31.05 -0.05
CA LEU A 85 56.35 -31.22 -0.96
C LEU A 85 57.69 -31.31 -0.21
N ILE A 86 57.89 -30.52 0.84
CA ILE A 86 59.10 -30.56 1.69
C ILE A 86 59.20 -31.90 2.41
N LEU A 87 58.10 -32.41 2.97
CA LEU A 87 58.08 -33.71 3.66
C LEU A 87 58.31 -34.86 2.70
N LEU A 88 57.77 -34.75 1.50
CA LEU A 88 57.96 -35.74 0.46
C LEU A 88 59.44 -35.78 0.09
N PHE A 89 60.07 -34.62 -0.16
CA PHE A 89 61.50 -34.52 -0.41
C PHE A 89 62.35 -35.09 0.75
N ALA A 90 62.02 -34.76 2.00
CA ALA A 90 62.72 -35.28 3.18
C ALA A 90 62.56 -36.81 3.33
N ALA A 91 61.36 -37.35 3.07
CA ALA A 91 61.10 -38.78 3.10
C ALA A 91 61.94 -39.54 2.05
N CYS A 92 62.08 -38.95 0.86
CA CYS A 92 62.89 -39.49 -0.23
C CYS A 92 64.38 -39.47 0.10
N TYR A 93 64.84 -38.38 0.72
CA TYR A 93 66.23 -38.20 1.11
C TYR A 93 66.66 -39.15 2.24
N LEU A 94 65.73 -39.49 3.14
CA LEU A 94 65.97 -40.40 4.27
C LEU A 94 65.79 -41.89 3.92
N GLU A 95 65.44 -42.22 2.67
CA GLU A 95 65.16 -43.58 2.17
C GLU A 95 64.16 -44.40 3.01
N ASN A 96 63.32 -43.74 3.80
CA ASN A 96 62.43 -44.41 4.77
C ASN A 96 61.04 -44.66 4.16
N GLN A 97 60.83 -45.89 3.67
CA GLN A 97 59.58 -46.28 2.99
C GLN A 97 58.34 -46.18 3.88
N HIS A 98 58.46 -46.41 5.19
CA HIS A 98 57.33 -46.33 6.12
C HIS A 98 56.84 -44.89 6.31
N PHE A 99 57.78 -43.94 6.38
CA PHE A 99 57.45 -42.51 6.49
C PHE A 99 56.78 -41.99 5.22
N LEU A 100 57.21 -42.47 4.06
CA LEU A 100 56.59 -42.19 2.77
C LEU A 100 55.13 -42.68 2.73
N ILE A 101 54.86 -43.92 3.16
CA ILE A 101 53.50 -44.49 3.21
C ILE A 101 52.56 -43.68 4.13
N ILE A 102 53.06 -43.21 5.28
CA ILE A 102 52.27 -42.36 6.20
C ILE A 102 51.90 -41.03 5.52
N LEU A 103 52.85 -40.42 4.81
CA LEU A 103 52.61 -39.17 4.07
C LEU A 103 51.58 -39.37 2.94
N PHE A 104 51.50 -40.57 2.37
CA PHE A 104 50.50 -40.97 1.37
C PHE A 104 49.07 -41.00 1.90
N CYS A 105 48.88 -41.57 3.08
CA CYS A 105 47.56 -41.69 3.72
C CYS A 105 46.95 -40.34 4.11
N LEU A 106 47.74 -39.27 4.16
CA LEU A 106 47.29 -37.94 4.59
C LEU A 106 46.67 -37.10 3.46
N ILE A 107 46.97 -37.39 2.19
CA ILE A 107 46.51 -36.60 1.03
C ILE A 107 44.97 -36.56 0.92
N PRO A 108 44.24 -37.68 1.08
CA PRO A 108 42.78 -37.66 1.10
C PRO A 108 42.22 -36.84 2.27
N LEU A 109 42.87 -36.88 3.43
CA LEU A 109 42.48 -36.14 4.63
C LEU A 109 42.61 -34.62 4.41
N PHE A 110 43.72 -34.18 3.82
CA PHE A 110 43.93 -32.78 3.44
C PHE A 110 42.95 -32.32 2.37
N SER A 111 42.67 -33.16 1.36
CA SER A 111 41.71 -32.82 0.32
C SER A 111 40.29 -32.57 0.83
N PHE A 112 39.89 -33.23 1.94
CA PHE A 112 38.58 -33.06 2.57
C PHE A 112 38.48 -31.72 3.31
N ILE A 113 39.55 -31.33 3.99
CA ILE A 113 39.65 -30.05 4.72
C ILE A 113 39.68 -28.85 3.75
N LEU A 114 40.22 -29.06 2.55
CA LEU A 114 40.48 -28.04 1.55
C LEU A 114 39.30 -27.72 0.60
N LEU A 115 38.19 -28.47 0.67
CA LEU A 115 37.07 -28.34 -0.26
C LEU A 115 35.71 -28.25 0.47
N PRO A 116 34.72 -27.49 -0.04
CA PRO A 116 33.38 -27.43 0.55
C PRO A 116 32.62 -28.78 0.48
N THR A 117 31.75 -29.00 1.46
CA THR A 117 31.24 -30.30 1.95
C THR A 117 30.57 -31.25 0.96
N LEU A 118 29.90 -30.77 -0.10
CA LEU A 118 29.18 -31.66 -1.03
C LEU A 118 30.06 -32.18 -2.17
N TYR A 119 31.06 -31.42 -2.58
CA TYR A 119 31.97 -31.77 -3.69
C TYR A 119 33.34 -32.24 -3.21
N SER A 120 33.68 -31.98 -1.95
CA SER A 120 34.83 -32.61 -1.30
C SER A 120 34.65 -34.11 -1.21
N LEU A 121 33.44 -34.60 -0.93
CA LEU A 121 33.19 -36.02 -0.68
C LEU A 121 33.51 -36.92 -1.89
N THR A 122 33.09 -36.55 -3.09
CA THR A 122 33.39 -37.33 -4.30
C THR A 122 34.88 -37.30 -4.64
N TYR A 123 35.53 -36.15 -4.45
CA TYR A 123 36.96 -35.99 -4.70
C TYR A 123 37.80 -36.75 -3.68
N THR A 124 37.41 -36.71 -2.41
CA THR A 124 38.11 -37.41 -1.33
C THR A 124 37.93 -38.91 -1.43
N LEU A 125 36.78 -39.37 -1.92
CA LEU A 125 36.56 -40.77 -2.24
C LEU A 125 37.50 -41.24 -3.36
N ILE A 126 37.63 -40.44 -4.44
CA ILE A 126 38.53 -40.75 -5.57
C ILE A 126 39.98 -40.79 -5.09
N THR A 127 40.46 -39.78 -4.36
CA THR A 127 41.83 -39.72 -3.86
C THR A 127 42.12 -40.84 -2.85
N LEU A 128 41.16 -41.18 -2.00
CA LEU A 128 41.26 -42.31 -1.07
C LEU A 128 41.37 -43.65 -1.79
N ILE A 129 40.52 -43.91 -2.79
CA ILE A 129 40.56 -45.15 -3.59
C ILE A 129 41.91 -45.27 -4.30
N THR A 130 42.39 -44.20 -4.93
CA THR A 130 43.71 -44.20 -5.60
C THR A 130 44.86 -44.40 -4.62
N ALA A 131 44.79 -43.84 -3.41
CA ALA A 131 45.79 -44.05 -2.37
C ALA A 131 45.82 -45.52 -1.90
N ILE A 132 44.66 -46.16 -1.74
CA ILE A 132 44.54 -47.58 -1.39
C ILE A 132 45.14 -48.47 -2.49
N VAL A 133 44.81 -48.20 -3.76
CA VAL A 133 45.37 -48.96 -4.90
C VAL A 133 46.89 -48.85 -4.95
N LEU A 134 47.44 -47.65 -4.72
CA LEU A 134 48.88 -47.43 -4.68
C LEU A 134 49.55 -48.15 -3.50
N LEU A 135 48.92 -48.17 -2.31
CA LEU A 135 49.41 -48.94 -1.16
C LEU A 135 49.50 -50.45 -1.46
N ILE A 136 48.51 -50.98 -2.17
CA ILE A 136 48.50 -52.39 -2.61
C ILE A 136 49.68 -52.63 -3.58
N VAL A 137 49.89 -51.74 -4.55
CA VAL A 137 51.03 -51.82 -5.49
C VAL A 137 52.38 -51.71 -4.76
N PHE A 138 52.51 -50.81 -3.78
CA PHE A 138 53.73 -50.66 -2.98
C PHE A 138 54.05 -51.90 -2.16
N SER A 139 53.04 -52.56 -1.59
CA SER A 139 53.26 -53.78 -0.79
C SER A 139 53.86 -54.95 -1.60
N HIS A 140 53.78 -54.90 -2.93
CA HIS A 140 54.32 -55.92 -3.84
C HIS A 140 55.58 -55.47 -4.60
N SER A 141 55.98 -54.20 -4.47
CA SER A 141 57.11 -53.60 -5.20
C SER A 141 58.36 -53.55 -4.33
N THR A 142 59.43 -54.21 -4.76
CA THR A 142 60.76 -54.17 -4.11
C THR A 142 61.64 -53.01 -4.57
N SER A 143 61.21 -52.23 -5.57
CA SER A 143 62.01 -51.17 -6.19
C SER A 143 61.66 -49.78 -5.63
N PRO A 144 62.57 -49.13 -4.86
CA PRO A 144 62.31 -47.80 -4.31
C PRO A 144 62.12 -46.73 -5.38
N THR A 145 62.83 -46.85 -6.51
CA THR A 145 62.77 -45.89 -7.62
C THR A 145 61.44 -45.96 -8.38
N LEU A 146 60.87 -47.16 -8.53
CA LEU A 146 59.55 -47.35 -9.11
C LEU A 146 58.48 -46.75 -8.21
N ASN A 147 58.61 -46.95 -6.89
CA ASN A 147 57.67 -46.41 -5.92
C ASN A 147 57.64 -44.88 -5.99
N MET A 148 58.81 -44.25 -6.03
CA MET A 148 58.98 -42.82 -6.18
C MET A 148 58.30 -42.20 -7.40
N ARG A 149 58.26 -42.90 -8.54
CA ARG A 149 57.60 -42.40 -9.76
C ARG A 149 56.08 -42.36 -9.64
N PHE A 150 55.48 -43.40 -9.04
CA PHE A 150 54.04 -43.45 -8.81
C PHE A 150 53.56 -42.35 -7.86
N ILE A 151 54.41 -42.02 -6.91
CA ILE A 151 54.15 -41.03 -5.87
C ILE A 151 54.10 -39.62 -6.47
N VAL A 152 55.08 -39.28 -7.29
CA VAL A 152 55.13 -38.01 -8.00
C VAL A 152 53.94 -37.88 -8.95
N LEU A 153 53.62 -38.95 -9.70
CA LEU A 153 52.47 -38.97 -10.61
C LEU A 153 51.14 -38.74 -9.87
N TYR A 154 50.93 -39.43 -8.75
CA TYR A 154 49.73 -39.27 -7.92
C TYR A 154 49.58 -37.85 -7.36
N THR A 155 50.68 -37.25 -6.91
CA THR A 155 50.69 -35.88 -6.38
C THR A 155 50.31 -34.87 -7.47
N ILE A 156 50.85 -35.03 -8.67
CA ILE A 156 50.53 -34.18 -9.82
C ILE A 156 49.04 -34.30 -10.19
N ILE A 157 48.50 -35.53 -10.27
CA ILE A 157 47.08 -35.77 -10.56
C ILE A 157 46.18 -35.15 -9.50
N SER A 158 46.54 -35.31 -8.22
CA SER A 158 45.77 -34.75 -7.10
C SER A 158 45.73 -33.22 -7.15
N LEU A 159 46.88 -32.57 -7.38
CA LEU A 159 46.97 -31.11 -7.52
C LEU A 159 46.18 -30.60 -8.73
N PHE A 160 46.23 -31.30 -9.86
CA PHE A 160 45.48 -30.95 -11.06
C PHE A 160 43.96 -31.03 -10.82
N LEU A 161 43.49 -32.12 -10.20
CA LEU A 161 42.07 -32.28 -9.87
C LEU A 161 41.58 -31.26 -8.84
N TYR A 162 42.42 -30.90 -7.85
CA TYR A 162 42.13 -29.82 -6.90
C TYR A 162 41.94 -28.48 -7.64
N TYR A 163 42.84 -28.14 -8.57
CA TYR A 163 42.74 -26.92 -9.37
C TYR A 163 41.45 -26.89 -10.21
N LEU A 164 41.09 -28.00 -10.85
CA LEU A 164 39.84 -28.11 -11.61
C LEU A 164 38.59 -27.96 -10.72
N ASN A 165 38.59 -28.56 -9.53
CA ASN A 165 37.47 -28.42 -8.61
C ASN A 165 37.35 -26.96 -8.11
N ARG A 166 38.48 -26.30 -7.85
CA ARG A 166 38.51 -24.90 -7.41
C ARG A 166 38.06 -23.94 -8.51
N SER A 167 38.47 -24.15 -9.75
CA SER A 167 38.05 -23.31 -10.88
C SER A 167 36.54 -23.43 -11.11
N ARG A 168 36.00 -24.65 -11.02
CA ARG A 168 34.55 -24.91 -11.05
C ARG A 168 33.81 -24.24 -9.90
N GLN A 169 34.32 -24.33 -8.66
CA GLN A 169 33.71 -23.66 -7.51
C GLN A 169 33.67 -22.14 -7.70
N CYS A 170 34.76 -21.54 -8.19
CA CYS A 170 34.81 -20.10 -8.47
C CYS A 170 33.78 -19.69 -9.53
N ALA A 171 33.55 -20.52 -10.55
CA ALA A 171 32.50 -20.29 -11.54
C ALA A 171 31.09 -20.38 -10.89
N TRP A 172 30.85 -21.40 -10.06
CA TRP A 172 29.58 -21.58 -9.36
C TRP A 172 29.26 -20.44 -8.40
N ASP A 173 30.25 -19.98 -7.61
CA ASP A 173 30.10 -18.84 -6.71
C ASP A 173 29.71 -17.56 -7.48
N LYS A 174 30.34 -17.31 -8.64
CA LYS A 174 29.99 -16.17 -9.51
C LYS A 174 28.57 -16.29 -10.06
N THR A 175 28.18 -17.48 -10.52
CA THR A 175 26.83 -17.73 -11.04
C THR A 175 25.78 -17.52 -9.96
N ASN A 176 25.99 -18.03 -8.74
CA ASN A 176 25.05 -17.82 -7.63
C ASN A 176 24.95 -16.38 -7.20
N LEU A 177 26.06 -15.64 -7.19
CA LEU A 177 26.02 -14.20 -6.92
C LEU A 177 25.14 -13.48 -7.94
N HIS A 178 25.27 -13.84 -9.22
CA HIS A 178 24.44 -13.28 -10.29
C HIS A 178 22.97 -13.68 -10.15
N ILE A 179 22.67 -14.95 -9.82
CA ILE A 179 21.30 -15.43 -9.58
C ILE A 179 20.67 -14.72 -8.39
N ASN A 180 21.38 -14.58 -7.28
CA ASN A 180 20.88 -13.89 -6.09
C ASN A 180 20.60 -12.42 -6.39
N LYS A 181 21.51 -11.75 -7.10
CA LYS A 181 21.29 -10.37 -7.54
C LYS A 181 20.06 -10.25 -8.45
N LEU A 182 19.92 -11.15 -9.43
CA LEU A 182 18.77 -11.18 -10.32
C LEU A 182 17.46 -11.42 -9.55
N HIS A 183 17.47 -12.29 -8.54
CA HIS A 183 16.32 -12.52 -7.67
C HIS A 183 15.95 -11.26 -6.86
N GLU A 184 16.93 -10.53 -6.34
CA GLU A 184 16.70 -9.24 -5.66
C GLU A 184 16.14 -8.21 -6.64
N ASP A 185 16.74 -8.04 -7.82
CA ASP A 185 16.30 -7.11 -8.86
C ASP A 185 14.86 -7.41 -9.31
N ILE A 186 14.51 -8.69 -9.54
CA ILE A 186 13.14 -9.11 -9.88
C ILE A 186 12.17 -8.80 -8.74
N LYS A 187 12.56 -9.08 -7.50
CA LYS A 187 11.72 -8.82 -6.33
C LYS A 187 11.46 -7.33 -6.15
N GLU A 188 12.47 -6.50 -6.33
CA GLU A 188 12.33 -5.04 -6.33
C GLU A 188 11.44 -4.56 -7.47
N GLY A 189 11.63 -5.07 -8.68
CA GLY A 189 10.80 -4.75 -9.84
C GLY A 189 9.32 -5.09 -9.63
N ILE A 190 9.01 -6.28 -9.08
CA ILE A 190 7.63 -6.68 -8.75
C ILE A 190 7.03 -5.76 -7.68
N ASN A 191 7.80 -5.44 -6.63
CA ASN A 191 7.34 -4.54 -5.57
C ASN A 191 7.07 -3.13 -6.09
N GLN A 192 7.92 -2.63 -6.99
CA GLN A 192 7.75 -1.32 -7.60
C GLN A 192 6.51 -1.29 -8.49
N ALA A 193 6.34 -2.28 -9.38
CA ALA A 193 5.15 -2.39 -10.22
C ALA A 193 3.87 -2.45 -9.37
N THR A 194 3.88 -3.21 -8.27
CA THR A 194 2.75 -3.29 -7.33
C THR A 194 2.40 -1.92 -6.75
N LYS A 195 3.41 -1.15 -6.32
CA LYS A 195 3.22 0.21 -5.80
C LYS A 195 2.68 1.16 -6.87
N ASP A 196 3.19 1.08 -8.10
CA ASP A 196 2.75 1.94 -9.20
C ASP A 196 1.29 1.68 -9.57
N TYR A 197 0.86 0.40 -9.56
CA TYR A 197 -0.55 0.04 -9.71
C TYR A 197 -1.42 0.58 -8.57
N GLU A 198 -0.97 0.45 -7.32
CA GLU A 198 -1.66 0.98 -6.14
C GLU A 198 -1.84 2.51 -6.23
N LEU A 199 -0.77 3.24 -6.59
CA LEU A 199 -0.80 4.69 -6.79
C LEU A 199 -1.73 5.09 -7.95
N THR A 200 -1.80 4.29 -9.01
CA THR A 200 -2.69 4.53 -10.14
C THR A 200 -4.15 4.45 -9.71
N LEU A 201 -4.54 3.42 -8.95
CA LEU A 201 -5.91 3.29 -8.45
C LEU A 201 -6.27 4.37 -7.43
N ILE A 202 -5.35 4.71 -6.52
CA ILE A 202 -5.55 5.83 -5.59
C ILE A 202 -5.74 7.14 -6.36
N SER A 203 -5.02 7.33 -7.47
CA SER A 203 -5.20 8.51 -8.32
C SER A 203 -6.55 8.52 -9.03
N MET A 204 -7.06 7.35 -9.45
CA MET A 204 -8.41 7.21 -9.98
C MET A 204 -9.48 7.53 -8.93
N VAL A 205 -9.31 7.08 -7.68
CA VAL A 205 -10.20 7.46 -6.57
C VAL A 205 -10.18 8.97 -6.37
N LYS A 206 -9.00 9.60 -6.28
CA LYS A 206 -8.89 11.07 -6.17
C LYS A 206 -9.55 11.80 -7.34
N MET A 207 -9.47 11.25 -8.55
CA MET A 207 -10.15 11.80 -9.72
C MET A 207 -11.68 11.66 -9.59
N LEU A 208 -12.19 10.52 -9.09
CA LEU A 208 -13.62 10.35 -8.80
C LEU A 208 -14.09 11.30 -7.68
N GLU A 209 -13.28 11.48 -6.63
CA GLU A 209 -13.52 12.49 -5.58
C GLU A 209 -13.46 13.93 -6.12
N SER A 210 -12.79 14.18 -7.24
CA SER A 210 -12.85 15.47 -7.94
C SER A 210 -14.11 15.63 -8.81
N ARG A 211 -14.72 14.51 -9.22
CA ARG A 211 -16.00 14.48 -9.93
C ARG A 211 -17.12 14.79 -8.94
N ASP A 212 -17.12 14.08 -7.83
CA ASP A 212 -17.96 14.29 -6.66
C ASP A 212 -17.29 15.29 -5.71
N ALA A 213 -17.52 16.59 -5.95
CA ALA A 213 -16.99 17.67 -5.12
C ALA A 213 -17.21 17.44 -3.61
N TYR A 214 -18.17 16.57 -3.25
CA TYR A 214 -18.49 16.16 -1.91
C TYR A 214 -17.59 15.10 -1.29
N THR A 215 -16.49 14.64 -1.90
CA THR A 215 -15.68 13.56 -1.31
C THR A 215 -14.19 13.83 -1.25
N ALA A 216 -13.72 15.06 -1.50
CA ALA A 216 -12.29 15.37 -1.47
C ALA A 216 -11.60 14.94 -0.14
N GLY A 217 -10.67 13.99 -0.25
CA GLY A 217 -9.90 13.45 0.88
C GLY A 217 -10.71 12.59 1.85
N HIS A 218 -11.96 12.27 1.51
CA HIS A 218 -12.84 11.41 2.31
C HIS A 218 -12.26 10.01 2.45
N SER A 219 -11.89 9.38 1.33
CA SER A 219 -11.38 7.99 1.34
C SER A 219 -10.11 7.87 2.18
N GLU A 220 -9.23 8.89 2.15
CA GLU A 220 -8.02 8.91 2.98
C GLU A 220 -8.33 9.07 4.48
N ARG A 221 -9.30 9.91 4.84
CA ARG A 221 -9.71 10.06 6.25
C ARG A 221 -10.37 8.78 6.77
N VAL A 222 -11.26 8.17 5.99
CA VAL A 222 -11.89 6.88 6.32
C VAL A 222 -10.85 5.77 6.46
N ALA A 223 -9.87 5.69 5.55
CA ALA A 223 -8.76 4.75 5.65
C ALA A 223 -7.96 4.93 6.94
N ARG A 224 -7.62 6.18 7.29
CA ARG A 224 -6.88 6.51 8.51
C ARG A 224 -7.69 6.15 9.77
N TYR A 225 -8.96 6.50 9.82
CA TYR A 225 -9.86 6.17 10.94
C TYR A 225 -10.02 4.67 11.09
N SER A 226 -10.22 3.95 10.00
CA SER A 226 -10.32 2.48 10.00
C SER A 226 -9.04 1.82 10.55
N LYS A 227 -7.87 2.32 10.14
CA LYS A 227 -6.58 1.84 10.63
C LYS A 227 -6.40 2.10 12.13
N LEU A 228 -6.78 3.29 12.60
CA LEU A 228 -6.72 3.64 14.03
C LEU A 228 -7.61 2.73 14.89
N ILE A 229 -8.84 2.50 14.45
CA ILE A 229 -9.77 1.60 15.14
C ILE A 229 -9.22 0.16 15.16
N ALA A 230 -8.73 -0.34 14.02
CA ALA A 230 -8.12 -1.68 13.92
C ALA A 230 -6.89 -1.85 14.83
N GLN A 231 -6.04 -0.83 14.92
CA GLN A 231 -4.89 -0.83 15.83
C GLN A 231 -5.33 -0.87 17.29
N LYS A 232 -6.37 -0.10 17.65
CA LYS A 232 -6.92 -0.06 19.01
C LYS A 232 -7.55 -1.39 19.42
N LEU A 233 -8.15 -2.12 18.48
CA LEU A 233 -8.65 -3.49 18.65
C LEU A 233 -7.54 -4.55 18.79
N GLY A 234 -6.27 -4.18 18.63
CA GLY A 234 -5.14 -5.10 18.73
C GLY A 234 -4.95 -6.00 17.50
N LEU A 235 -5.50 -5.62 16.34
CA LEU A 235 -5.32 -6.36 15.10
C LEU A 235 -3.86 -6.29 14.62
N ASN A 236 -3.43 -7.33 13.90
CA ASN A 236 -2.06 -7.37 13.41
C ASN A 236 -1.82 -6.36 12.27
N THR A 237 -0.56 -6.05 11.99
CA THR A 237 -0.17 -5.06 10.97
C THR A 237 -0.75 -5.36 9.59
N LYS A 238 -0.91 -6.63 9.21
CA LYS A 238 -1.49 -6.99 7.90
C LYS A 238 -2.97 -6.65 7.83
N GLN A 239 -3.74 -6.90 8.89
CA GLN A 239 -5.15 -6.54 8.97
C GLN A 239 -5.35 -5.02 9.00
N CYS A 240 -4.51 -4.31 9.76
CA CYS A 240 -4.52 -2.84 9.79
C CYS A 240 -4.26 -2.22 8.42
N GLU A 241 -3.30 -2.78 7.66
CA GLU A 241 -3.00 -2.31 6.31
C GLU A 241 -4.09 -2.69 5.30
N LEU A 242 -4.71 -3.86 5.50
CA LEU A 242 -5.80 -4.32 4.64
C LEU A 242 -7.04 -3.41 4.76
N VAL A 243 -7.45 -3.06 5.99
CA VAL A 243 -8.59 -2.14 6.19
C VAL A 243 -8.27 -0.71 5.77
N TYR A 244 -7.01 -0.28 5.90
CA TYR A 244 -6.56 1.01 5.38
C TYR A 244 -6.73 1.07 3.86
N ARG A 245 -6.25 0.06 3.13
CA ARG A 245 -6.43 -0.06 1.67
C ARG A 245 -7.90 -0.16 1.26
N ALA A 246 -8.69 -0.92 2.01
CA ALA A 246 -10.13 -0.99 1.77
C ALA A 246 -10.79 0.39 1.89
N GLY A 247 -10.46 1.15 2.94
CA GLY A 247 -10.96 2.52 3.12
C GLY A 247 -10.53 3.48 2.01
N GLN A 248 -9.33 3.34 1.46
CA GLN A 248 -8.87 4.17 0.34
C GLN A 248 -9.64 3.92 -0.96
N LEU A 249 -10.25 2.74 -1.12
CA LEU A 249 -10.83 2.28 -2.38
C LEU A 249 -12.35 2.02 -2.29
N HIS A 250 -12.96 2.16 -1.12
CA HIS A 250 -14.34 1.71 -0.88
C HIS A 250 -15.37 2.31 -1.85
N ASP A 251 -15.13 3.55 -2.26
CA ASP A 251 -16.02 4.35 -3.09
C ASP A 251 -15.64 4.39 -4.58
N ILE A 252 -14.63 3.63 -5.04
CA ILE A 252 -14.17 3.65 -6.44
C ILE A 252 -15.28 3.27 -7.43
N GLY A 253 -16.25 2.45 -6.98
CA GLY A 253 -17.41 2.02 -7.73
C GLY A 253 -18.40 3.13 -8.04
N LYS A 254 -18.32 4.31 -7.39
CA LYS A 254 -19.15 5.47 -7.75
C LYS A 254 -19.02 5.85 -9.23
N ILE A 255 -17.96 5.41 -9.92
CA ILE A 255 -17.79 5.57 -11.36
C ILE A 255 -19.02 5.15 -12.18
N VAL A 256 -19.77 4.14 -11.74
CA VAL A 256 -20.96 3.63 -12.43
C VAL A 256 -22.20 4.51 -12.26
N THR A 257 -22.22 5.38 -11.24
CA THR A 257 -23.35 6.26 -10.93
C THR A 257 -23.34 7.49 -11.84
N PRO A 258 -24.46 7.81 -12.53
CA PRO A 258 -24.58 9.02 -13.35
C PRO A 258 -24.42 10.33 -12.55
N ASP A 259 -23.79 11.34 -13.16
CA ASP A 259 -23.51 12.64 -12.50
C ASP A 259 -24.80 13.37 -12.04
N ASN A 260 -25.90 13.28 -12.80
CA ASN A 260 -27.18 13.89 -12.43
C ASN A 260 -27.82 13.27 -11.18
N ILE A 261 -27.39 12.07 -10.79
CA ILE A 261 -27.80 11.39 -9.57
C ILE A 261 -26.77 11.61 -8.47
N LEU A 262 -25.49 11.36 -8.76
CA LEU A 262 -24.40 11.46 -7.80
C LEU A 262 -24.25 12.88 -7.22
N LEU A 263 -24.39 13.90 -8.07
CA LEU A 263 -24.20 15.29 -7.67
C LEU A 263 -25.50 15.98 -7.23
N LYS A 264 -26.62 15.23 -7.20
CA LYS A 264 -27.95 15.78 -6.98
C LYS A 264 -28.03 16.48 -5.62
N PRO A 265 -28.45 17.75 -5.58
CA PRO A 265 -28.50 18.49 -4.34
C PRO A 265 -29.69 18.14 -3.43
N ASN A 266 -30.69 17.48 -3.95
CA ASN A 266 -31.95 17.24 -3.27
C ASN A 266 -32.07 15.78 -2.84
N HIS A 267 -33.13 15.47 -2.09
CA HIS A 267 -33.45 14.09 -1.76
C HIS A 267 -33.54 13.24 -3.04
N LEU A 268 -32.95 12.07 -2.97
CA LEU A 268 -33.01 11.06 -4.01
C LEU A 268 -34.38 10.39 -3.95
N THR A 269 -34.94 10.13 -5.11
CA THR A 269 -36.06 9.19 -5.26
C THR A 269 -35.60 7.78 -4.90
N HIS A 270 -36.53 6.87 -4.64
CA HIS A 270 -36.18 5.48 -4.33
C HIS A 270 -35.34 4.83 -5.44
N SER A 271 -35.72 5.01 -6.71
CA SER A 271 -34.96 4.49 -7.85
C SER A 271 -33.56 5.10 -7.99
N GLU A 272 -33.41 6.40 -7.74
CA GLU A 272 -32.10 7.05 -7.73
C GLU A 272 -31.23 6.53 -6.57
N TYR A 273 -31.83 6.26 -5.41
CA TYR A 273 -31.12 5.69 -4.28
C TYR A 273 -30.65 4.25 -4.55
N GLU A 274 -31.48 3.41 -5.19
CA GLU A 274 -31.06 2.06 -5.62
C GLU A 274 -29.85 2.13 -6.58
N LEU A 275 -29.83 3.08 -7.51
CA LEU A 275 -28.67 3.30 -8.41
C LEU A 275 -27.41 3.75 -7.67
N ILE A 276 -27.54 4.51 -6.57
CA ILE A 276 -26.38 4.85 -5.74
C ILE A 276 -25.83 3.61 -5.04
N LYS A 277 -26.70 2.72 -4.53
CA LYS A 277 -26.24 1.50 -3.83
C LYS A 277 -25.36 0.60 -4.70
N GLU A 278 -25.54 0.64 -6.02
CA GLU A 278 -24.74 -0.13 -6.97
C GLU A 278 -23.24 0.16 -6.89
N HIS A 279 -22.81 1.31 -6.34
CA HIS A 279 -21.39 1.61 -6.17
C HIS A 279 -20.65 0.56 -5.33
N VAL A 280 -21.34 -0.10 -4.39
CA VAL A 280 -20.74 -1.14 -3.55
C VAL A 280 -20.36 -2.35 -4.40
N GLN A 281 -21.28 -2.80 -5.25
CA GLN A 281 -21.03 -3.89 -6.20
C GLN A 281 -20.01 -3.45 -7.26
N GLY A 282 -20.10 -2.22 -7.77
CA GLY A 282 -19.13 -1.66 -8.72
C GLY A 282 -17.70 -1.62 -8.17
N SER A 283 -17.53 -1.26 -6.89
CA SER A 283 -16.22 -1.30 -6.22
C SER A 283 -15.70 -2.73 -6.11
N TYR A 284 -16.56 -3.69 -5.75
CA TYR A 284 -16.18 -5.09 -5.69
C TYR A 284 -15.77 -5.65 -7.05
N ASP A 285 -16.58 -5.44 -8.09
CA ASP A 285 -16.33 -5.99 -9.43
C ASP A 285 -15.02 -5.48 -10.04
N LEU A 286 -14.69 -4.21 -9.78
CA LEU A 286 -13.44 -3.58 -10.22
C LEU A 286 -12.22 -4.17 -9.51
N LEU A 287 -12.32 -4.46 -8.21
CA LEU A 287 -11.19 -4.83 -7.36
C LEU A 287 -11.00 -6.35 -7.19
N ALA A 288 -12.08 -7.14 -7.21
CA ALA A 288 -12.06 -8.57 -6.88
C ALA A 288 -11.21 -9.41 -7.85
N ASN A 289 -11.09 -8.96 -9.09
CA ASN A 289 -10.30 -9.61 -10.13
C ASN A 289 -8.80 -9.27 -10.06
N ILE A 290 -8.41 -8.33 -9.21
CA ILE A 290 -7.01 -7.93 -9.02
C ILE A 290 -6.48 -8.62 -7.76
N PRO A 291 -5.53 -9.58 -7.87
CA PRO A 291 -5.11 -10.41 -6.74
C PRO A 291 -4.67 -9.64 -5.49
N MET A 292 -4.06 -8.46 -5.65
CA MET A 292 -3.62 -7.64 -4.52
C MET A 292 -4.77 -6.93 -3.78
N PHE A 293 -5.91 -6.70 -4.44
CA PHE A 293 -7.07 -6.00 -3.88
C PHE A 293 -8.25 -6.91 -3.57
N LYS A 294 -8.21 -8.18 -3.98
CA LYS A 294 -9.30 -9.14 -3.72
C LYS A 294 -9.76 -9.16 -2.25
N ALA A 295 -8.82 -9.25 -1.32
CA ALA A 295 -9.14 -9.24 0.11
C ALA A 295 -9.72 -7.89 0.59
N ALA A 296 -9.34 -6.77 -0.04
CA ALA A 296 -9.93 -5.47 0.25
C ALA A 296 -11.34 -5.37 -0.34
N ALA A 297 -11.57 -5.92 -1.53
CA ALA A 297 -12.88 -5.97 -2.18
C ALA A 297 -13.92 -6.70 -1.31
N GLU A 298 -13.53 -7.84 -0.71
CA GLU A 298 -14.37 -8.60 0.23
C GLU A 298 -14.76 -7.80 1.49
N ILE A 299 -13.97 -6.79 1.85
CA ILE A 299 -14.31 -5.87 2.95
C ILE A 299 -15.26 -4.79 2.45
N ILE A 300 -14.94 -4.21 1.29
CA ILE A 300 -15.67 -3.11 0.68
C ILE A 300 -17.11 -3.52 0.35
N ILE A 301 -17.37 -4.73 -0.15
CA ILE A 301 -18.73 -5.14 -0.50
C ILE A 301 -19.73 -5.07 0.68
N CYS A 302 -19.24 -5.09 1.92
CA CYS A 302 -20.08 -5.04 3.13
C CYS A 302 -20.05 -3.68 3.84
N HIS A 303 -19.46 -2.63 3.28
CA HIS A 303 -19.20 -1.38 4.02
C HIS A 303 -20.43 -0.49 4.25
N HIS A 304 -21.57 -0.86 3.69
CA HIS A 304 -22.88 -0.28 3.96
C HIS A 304 -23.87 -1.29 4.56
N GLU A 305 -23.39 -2.44 5.00
CA GLU A 305 -24.17 -3.35 5.82
C GLU A 305 -24.36 -2.76 7.22
N HIS A 306 -25.47 -3.09 7.87
CA HIS A 306 -25.78 -2.63 9.22
C HIS A 306 -25.83 -3.82 10.15
N HIS A 307 -25.39 -3.63 11.40
CA HIS A 307 -25.41 -4.71 12.39
C HIS A 307 -26.80 -5.36 12.57
N ASP A 308 -27.88 -4.59 12.40
CA ASP A 308 -29.28 -5.05 12.45
C ASP A 308 -29.82 -5.68 11.16
N GLY A 309 -29.03 -5.71 10.09
CA GLY A 309 -29.39 -6.27 8.78
C GLY A 309 -30.28 -5.38 7.90
N LYS A 310 -30.43 -4.09 8.24
CA LYS A 310 -31.14 -3.12 7.38
C LYS A 310 -30.22 -2.43 6.36
N GLY A 311 -28.95 -2.81 6.33
CA GLY A 311 -27.97 -2.30 5.37
C GLY A 311 -28.11 -2.95 4.00
N TYR A 312 -27.12 -2.73 3.15
CA TYR A 312 -27.07 -3.23 1.78
C TYR A 312 -25.61 -3.58 1.40
N PRO A 313 -25.37 -4.40 0.35
CA PRO A 313 -26.33 -4.93 -0.63
C PRO A 313 -27.07 -6.21 -0.23
N ASN A 314 -26.56 -6.99 0.72
CA ASN A 314 -27.06 -8.32 1.03
C ASN A 314 -27.93 -8.38 2.31
N GLY A 315 -27.88 -7.34 3.16
CA GLY A 315 -28.65 -7.29 4.41
C GLY A 315 -28.08 -8.20 5.49
N LEU A 316 -26.75 -8.34 5.53
CA LEU A 316 -26.02 -9.18 6.48
C LEU A 316 -26.21 -8.68 7.92
N LYS A 317 -26.28 -9.59 8.89
CA LYS A 317 -26.49 -9.29 10.31
C LYS A 317 -25.29 -9.66 11.16
N ALA A 318 -24.96 -8.77 12.10
CA ALA A 318 -23.96 -8.99 13.12
C ALA A 318 -22.67 -9.69 12.61
N ASP A 319 -22.44 -10.93 13.02
CA ASP A 319 -21.23 -11.71 12.72
C ASP A 319 -21.13 -12.16 11.25
N GLU A 320 -22.20 -12.03 10.46
CA GLU A 320 -22.15 -12.26 9.01
C GLU A 320 -21.34 -11.17 8.30
N ILE A 321 -21.25 -9.98 8.89
CA ILE A 321 -20.45 -8.87 8.37
C ILE A 321 -18.98 -9.10 8.76
N PRO A 322 -18.02 -9.11 7.82
CA PRO A 322 -16.61 -9.27 8.18
C PRO A 322 -16.14 -8.20 9.17
N LEU A 323 -15.32 -8.59 10.17
CA LEU A 323 -14.82 -7.68 11.21
C LEU A 323 -14.24 -6.38 10.65
N LEU A 324 -13.43 -6.46 9.58
CA LEU A 324 -12.82 -5.28 8.97
C LEU A 324 -13.84 -4.37 8.28
N SER A 325 -14.96 -4.91 7.79
CA SER A 325 -16.06 -4.13 7.24
C SER A 325 -16.81 -3.40 8.35
N GLN A 326 -17.04 -4.06 9.49
CA GLN A 326 -17.66 -3.44 10.67
C GLN A 326 -16.86 -2.23 11.19
N ILE A 327 -15.52 -2.32 11.16
CA ILE A 327 -14.63 -1.20 11.47
C ILE A 327 -14.82 -0.05 10.47
N MET A 328 -14.87 -0.38 9.17
CA MET A 328 -14.98 0.62 8.10
C MET A 328 -16.33 1.34 8.10
N ILE A 329 -17.43 0.63 8.41
CA ILE A 329 -18.77 1.21 8.57
C ILE A 329 -18.75 2.34 9.63
N ILE A 330 -18.09 2.12 10.76
CA ILE A 330 -17.97 3.13 11.83
C ILE A 330 -17.09 4.30 11.37
N ALA A 331 -15.97 4.02 10.71
CA ALA A 331 -15.04 5.03 10.22
C ALA A 331 -15.67 5.95 9.16
N ASP A 332 -16.42 5.39 8.21
CA ASP A 332 -17.16 6.12 7.18
C ASP A 332 -18.25 7.01 7.79
N ALA A 333 -19.05 6.46 8.70
CA ALA A 333 -20.07 7.22 9.41
C ALA A 333 -19.46 8.39 10.21
N PHE A 334 -18.33 8.17 10.89
CA PHE A 334 -17.64 9.22 11.62
C PHE A 334 -17.17 10.35 10.70
N ASP A 335 -16.56 10.05 9.56
CA ASP A 335 -16.15 11.07 8.58
C ASP A 335 -17.35 11.83 8.02
N ALA A 336 -18.43 11.12 7.69
CA ALA A 336 -19.67 11.67 7.18
C ALA A 336 -20.35 12.63 8.18
N MET A 337 -20.24 12.37 9.48
CA MET A 337 -20.79 13.24 10.52
C MET A 337 -19.93 14.47 10.80
N THR A 338 -18.60 14.34 10.64
CA THR A 338 -17.62 15.36 11.05
C THR A 338 -17.18 16.29 9.90
N THR A 339 -17.64 16.01 8.68
CA THR A 339 -17.33 16.82 7.49
C THR A 339 -18.56 17.60 7.01
N SER A 340 -18.38 18.88 6.64
CA SER A 340 -19.50 19.75 6.21
C SER A 340 -19.96 19.40 4.79
N ARG A 341 -21.26 19.16 4.61
CA ARG A 341 -21.91 18.89 3.30
C ARG A 341 -22.88 20.02 2.95
N ILE A 342 -23.27 20.14 1.68
CA ILE A 342 -24.23 21.19 1.24
C ILE A 342 -25.49 21.22 2.11
N TYR A 343 -26.09 20.06 2.42
CA TYR A 343 -27.37 19.98 3.17
C TYR A 343 -27.21 19.77 4.67
N LYS A 344 -25.98 19.63 5.17
CA LYS A 344 -25.74 19.24 6.55
C LYS A 344 -24.45 19.86 7.05
N SER A 345 -24.59 20.82 7.95
CA SER A 345 -23.46 21.33 8.73
C SER A 345 -22.82 20.19 9.50
N ARG A 346 -21.48 20.17 9.55
CA ARG A 346 -20.76 19.16 10.32
C ARG A 346 -21.15 19.16 11.79
N LYS A 347 -21.10 18.00 12.40
CA LYS A 347 -21.14 17.84 13.85
C LYS A 347 -19.72 18.01 14.42
N SER A 348 -19.63 18.46 15.67
CA SER A 348 -18.37 18.38 16.42
C SER A 348 -17.96 16.93 16.64
N ALA A 349 -16.66 16.66 16.85
CA ALA A 349 -16.17 15.32 17.17
C ALA A 349 -17.00 14.68 18.29
N LYS A 350 -17.22 15.42 19.38
CA LYS A 350 -17.98 14.95 20.54
C LYS A 350 -19.41 14.56 20.19
N GLN A 351 -20.10 15.35 19.35
CA GLN A 351 -21.46 15.03 18.91
C GLN A 351 -21.49 13.79 18.01
N ALA A 352 -20.51 13.64 17.10
CA ALA A 352 -20.39 12.45 16.27
C ALA A 352 -20.14 11.18 17.10
N LEU A 353 -19.28 11.26 18.13
CA LEU A 353 -19.03 10.13 19.04
C LEU A 353 -20.27 9.74 19.85
N ILE A 354 -21.05 10.70 20.33
CA ILE A 354 -22.34 10.44 21.02
C ILE A 354 -23.32 9.74 20.08
N GLU A 355 -23.37 10.14 18.81
CA GLU A 355 -24.24 9.52 17.81
C GLU A 355 -23.79 8.10 17.45
N LEU A 356 -22.48 7.85 17.32
CA LEU A 356 -21.94 6.49 17.17
C LEU A 356 -22.41 5.58 18.30
N ASP A 357 -22.30 6.05 19.55
CA ASP A 357 -22.74 5.29 20.73
C ASP A 357 -24.25 5.02 20.69
N SER A 358 -25.05 6.01 20.33
CA SER A 358 -26.52 5.86 20.23
C SER A 358 -26.99 4.86 19.16
N LEU A 359 -26.15 4.60 18.16
CA LEU A 359 -26.42 3.69 17.04
C LEU A 359 -25.76 2.30 17.24
N ALA A 360 -25.07 2.08 18.36
CA ALA A 360 -24.54 0.77 18.74
C ALA A 360 -25.68 -0.27 18.87
N GLY A 361 -25.47 -1.47 18.34
CA GLY A 361 -26.48 -2.53 18.28
C GLY A 361 -27.51 -2.40 17.16
N SER A 362 -27.55 -1.25 16.46
CA SER A 362 -28.39 -1.05 15.27
C SER A 362 -27.54 -0.97 14.00
N GLN A 363 -26.93 0.18 13.72
CA GLN A 363 -26.04 0.34 12.58
C GLN A 363 -24.67 -0.27 12.85
N PHE A 364 -24.15 -0.11 14.08
CA PHE A 364 -22.78 -0.50 14.44
C PHE A 364 -22.75 -1.67 15.41
N ASN A 365 -21.69 -2.48 15.35
CA ASN A 365 -21.49 -3.56 16.31
C ASN A 365 -21.24 -3.00 17.73
N PRO A 366 -22.06 -3.37 18.73
CA PRO A 366 -21.96 -2.85 20.09
C PRO A 366 -20.65 -3.21 20.80
N ASP A 367 -19.95 -4.27 20.40
CA ASP A 367 -18.66 -4.66 20.96
C ASP A 367 -17.49 -3.85 20.38
N ILE A 368 -17.62 -3.38 19.13
CA ILE A 368 -16.59 -2.60 18.44
C ILE A 368 -16.74 -1.10 18.74
N THR A 369 -17.98 -0.60 18.82
CA THR A 369 -18.27 0.83 18.96
C THR A 369 -17.53 1.50 20.12
N PRO A 370 -17.50 0.96 21.36
CA PRO A 370 -16.79 1.60 22.47
C PRO A 370 -15.28 1.77 22.20
N ILE A 371 -14.67 0.76 21.56
CA ILE A 371 -13.25 0.76 21.22
C ILE A 371 -12.97 1.75 20.10
N ALA A 372 -13.88 1.83 19.11
CA ALA A 372 -13.80 2.81 18.05
C ALA A 372 -13.93 4.25 18.59
N ILE A 373 -14.85 4.49 19.52
CA ILE A 373 -15.00 5.80 20.18
C ILE A 373 -13.71 6.19 20.89
N GLU A 374 -13.09 5.28 21.65
CA GLU A 374 -11.82 5.54 22.31
C GLU A 374 -10.71 5.87 21.29
N ALA A 375 -10.62 5.12 20.19
CA ALA A 375 -9.64 5.37 19.13
C ALA A 375 -9.84 6.75 18.46
N LEU A 376 -11.09 7.17 18.28
CA LEU A 376 -11.45 8.40 17.58
C LEU A 376 -11.48 9.64 18.47
N THR A 377 -11.47 9.48 19.80
CA THR A 377 -11.57 10.59 20.77
C THR A 377 -10.44 11.62 20.61
N HIS A 378 -9.24 11.17 20.24
CA HIS A 378 -8.06 12.04 20.10
C HIS A 378 -7.81 12.50 18.65
N VAL A 379 -8.72 12.18 17.73
CA VAL A 379 -8.60 12.65 16.35
C VAL A 379 -8.90 14.14 16.29
N THR A 380 -7.93 14.92 15.82
CA THR A 380 -8.14 16.32 15.47
C THR A 380 -8.87 16.40 14.12
N ILE A 381 -10.10 16.92 14.13
CA ILE A 381 -10.83 17.26 12.91
C ILE A 381 -10.32 18.63 12.44
N GLU A 382 -9.80 18.71 11.23
CA GLU A 382 -9.34 19.97 10.66
C GLU A 382 -10.52 20.92 10.45
N GLU A 383 -10.42 22.17 10.91
CA GLU A 383 -11.53 23.12 10.90
C GLU A 383 -12.05 23.47 9.49
N ASN A 384 -11.26 23.24 8.44
CA ASN A 384 -11.65 23.50 7.05
C ASN A 384 -12.07 22.25 6.25
N THR A 385 -12.39 21.14 6.92
CA THR A 385 -12.95 19.95 6.25
C THR A 385 -14.36 20.22 5.74
N SER A 386 -14.44 20.62 4.47
CA SER A 386 -15.67 20.89 3.73
C SER A 386 -15.69 20.06 2.47
N GLN A 387 -16.84 19.45 2.23
CA GLN A 387 -17.19 18.75 0.99
C GLN A 387 -17.86 19.74 0.00
N LEU A 388 -17.85 21.05 0.25
CA LEU A 388 -18.40 22.03 -0.68
C LEU A 388 -17.46 22.23 -1.89
N PRO A 389 -18.01 22.40 -3.11
CA PRO A 389 -17.20 22.70 -4.28
C PRO A 389 -16.45 24.03 -4.11
N THR A 390 -15.13 23.96 -4.09
CA THR A 390 -14.23 25.13 -4.06
C THR A 390 -13.82 25.59 -5.46
N SER A 391 -13.86 24.68 -6.44
CA SER A 391 -13.49 24.98 -7.82
C SER A 391 -14.64 25.62 -8.59
N LEU A 392 -14.29 26.49 -9.55
CA LEU A 392 -15.27 27.11 -10.45
C LEU A 392 -16.12 26.05 -11.16
N MET A 393 -15.50 24.98 -11.66
CA MET A 393 -16.23 23.90 -12.33
C MET A 393 -17.17 23.15 -11.37
N GLY A 394 -16.78 22.95 -10.10
CA GLY A 394 -17.66 22.37 -9.09
C GLY A 394 -18.86 23.26 -8.78
N GLN A 395 -18.65 24.58 -8.75
CA GLN A 395 -19.73 25.56 -8.60
C GLN A 395 -20.66 25.57 -9.82
N GLU A 396 -20.12 25.48 -11.04
CA GLU A 396 -20.91 25.38 -12.28
C GLU A 396 -21.72 24.08 -12.36
N ARG A 397 -21.15 22.95 -11.94
CA ARG A 397 -21.89 21.68 -11.80
C ARG A 397 -23.03 21.80 -10.81
N LEU A 398 -22.85 22.55 -9.73
CA LEU A 398 -23.93 22.82 -8.78
C LEU A 398 -25.00 23.74 -9.39
N ASN A 399 -24.59 24.75 -10.14
CA ASN A 399 -25.48 25.65 -10.88
C ASN A 399 -26.35 24.87 -11.89
N TYR A 400 -25.87 23.78 -12.49
CA TYR A 400 -26.69 22.93 -13.35
C TYR A 400 -27.98 22.46 -12.66
N PHE A 401 -27.93 22.15 -11.37
CA PHE A 401 -29.10 21.68 -10.61
C PHE A 401 -29.93 22.81 -10.01
N PHE A 402 -29.37 24.01 -9.90
CA PHE A 402 -29.99 25.15 -9.23
C PHE A 402 -30.48 26.24 -10.18
N LYS A 403 -30.17 26.12 -11.48
CA LYS A 403 -30.63 27.05 -12.52
C LYS A 403 -31.72 26.40 -13.37
N ASP A 404 -32.78 27.17 -13.62
CA ASP A 404 -33.79 26.85 -14.61
C ASP A 404 -33.15 26.76 -16.00
N GLN A 405 -33.45 25.67 -16.73
CA GLN A 405 -32.78 25.38 -18.00
C GLN A 405 -33.10 26.41 -19.08
N LEU A 406 -34.30 26.99 -19.05
CA LEU A 406 -34.78 27.98 -20.01
C LEU A 406 -34.25 29.38 -19.71
N THR A 407 -34.56 29.90 -18.51
CA THR A 407 -34.31 31.32 -18.16
C THR A 407 -32.95 31.56 -17.49
N LYS A 408 -32.24 30.49 -17.10
CA LYS A 408 -30.98 30.55 -16.32
C LYS A 408 -31.10 31.29 -14.98
N LYS A 409 -32.32 31.53 -14.51
CA LYS A 409 -32.61 32.03 -13.15
C LYS A 409 -32.61 30.87 -12.17
N TYR A 410 -32.57 31.15 -10.87
CA TYR A 410 -32.57 30.07 -9.90
C TYR A 410 -33.89 29.29 -9.95
N ASN A 411 -33.87 27.99 -9.72
CA ASN A 411 -35.09 27.17 -9.76
C ASN A 411 -35.73 27.00 -8.37
N LYS A 412 -36.86 26.28 -8.32
CA LYS A 412 -37.58 25.95 -7.09
C LYS A 412 -36.70 25.18 -6.09
N GLU A 413 -35.85 24.30 -6.60
CA GLU A 413 -34.96 23.45 -5.82
C GLU A 413 -33.95 24.29 -5.03
N TYR A 414 -33.33 25.27 -5.69
CA TYR A 414 -32.39 26.18 -5.03
C TYR A 414 -33.08 27.08 -4.01
N LEU A 415 -34.29 27.58 -4.34
CA LEU A 415 -35.08 28.35 -3.38
C LEU A 415 -35.34 27.53 -2.10
N THR A 416 -35.82 26.30 -2.27
CA THR A 416 -36.11 25.37 -1.17
C THR A 416 -34.85 25.11 -0.34
N TYR A 417 -33.70 24.94 -1.01
CA TYR A 417 -32.41 24.78 -0.36
C TYR A 417 -32.03 25.99 0.51
N CYS A 418 -32.09 27.20 -0.05
CA CYS A 418 -31.73 28.41 0.67
C CYS A 418 -32.65 28.66 1.87
N VAL A 419 -33.96 28.39 1.74
CA VAL A 419 -34.89 28.56 2.86
C VAL A 419 -34.62 27.54 3.97
N LYS A 420 -34.42 26.26 3.65
CA LYS A 420 -34.11 25.21 4.64
C LYS A 420 -32.86 25.53 5.46
N ASN A 421 -31.84 26.09 4.80
CA ASN A 421 -30.58 26.47 5.44
C ASN A 421 -30.59 27.89 6.03
N ARG A 422 -31.76 28.55 6.08
CA ARG A 422 -31.93 29.91 6.61
C ARG A 422 -30.95 30.91 5.97
N GLN A 423 -30.67 30.77 4.67
CA GLN A 423 -29.75 31.68 3.97
C GLN A 423 -30.36 33.06 3.69
N PHE A 424 -31.66 33.25 3.97
CA PHE A 424 -32.36 34.53 3.79
C PHE A 424 -32.61 35.30 5.08
N ILE A 425 -31.88 35.00 6.18
CA ILE A 425 -32.10 35.65 7.49
C ILE A 425 -32.07 37.18 7.40
N ASP A 426 -31.28 37.75 6.48
CA ASP A 426 -31.13 39.20 6.31
C ASP A 426 -32.01 39.81 5.20
N HIS A 427 -32.87 39.03 4.53
CA HIS A 427 -33.74 39.54 3.45
C HIS A 427 -35.17 39.78 3.95
N ASP A 428 -35.65 41.02 3.83
CA ASP A 428 -36.95 41.44 4.36
C ASP A 428 -38.04 41.60 3.29
N HIS A 429 -37.71 41.43 2.00
CA HIS A 429 -38.63 41.71 0.90
C HIS A 429 -38.76 40.54 -0.08
N TYR A 430 -39.95 39.96 -0.10
CA TYR A 430 -40.32 38.82 -0.93
C TYR A 430 -41.48 39.20 -1.84
N LEU A 431 -41.31 39.02 -3.16
CA LEU A 431 -42.34 39.27 -4.16
C LEU A 431 -42.59 38.01 -4.99
N ILE A 432 -43.87 37.69 -5.18
CA ILE A 432 -44.31 36.69 -6.17
C ILE A 432 -44.78 37.45 -7.40
N VAL A 433 -44.27 37.08 -8.56
CA VAL A 433 -44.59 37.67 -9.86
C VAL A 433 -45.16 36.58 -10.75
N GLU A 434 -46.42 36.69 -11.13
CA GLU A 434 -47.11 35.72 -11.97
C GLU A 434 -47.51 36.33 -13.31
N LEU A 435 -47.26 35.58 -14.38
CA LEU A 435 -47.71 35.94 -15.72
C LEU A 435 -49.10 35.34 -15.98
N LYS A 436 -50.15 36.12 -15.68
CA LYS A 436 -51.54 35.72 -15.94
C LYS A 436 -51.81 35.66 -17.45
N GLU A 437 -52.65 34.70 -17.84
CA GLU A 437 -53.02 34.40 -19.23
C GLU A 437 -51.88 33.90 -20.13
N PHE A 438 -50.74 33.52 -19.56
CA PHE A 438 -49.60 32.99 -20.34
C PHE A 438 -49.95 31.73 -21.13
N SER A 439 -50.80 30.85 -20.58
CA SER A 439 -51.32 29.67 -21.31
C SER A 439 -52.14 30.03 -22.56
N GLN A 440 -52.79 31.20 -22.60
CA GLN A 440 -53.50 31.67 -23.80
C GLN A 440 -52.51 32.16 -24.86
N TYR A 441 -51.45 32.84 -24.43
CA TYR A 441 -50.35 33.27 -25.30
C TYR A 441 -49.70 32.08 -26.01
N ASN A 442 -49.33 31.03 -25.26
CA ASN A 442 -48.75 29.80 -25.84
C ASN A 442 -49.71 29.13 -26.84
N ARG A 443 -51.02 29.14 -26.58
CA ARG A 443 -52.01 28.59 -27.53
C ARG A 443 -52.09 29.40 -28.82
N ARG A 444 -51.87 30.71 -28.77
CA ARG A 444 -51.97 31.61 -29.92
C ARG A 444 -50.70 31.67 -30.75
N TYR A 445 -49.53 31.67 -30.11
CA TYR A 445 -48.24 31.91 -30.75
C TYR A 445 -47.29 30.71 -30.74
N GLY A 446 -47.65 29.63 -30.03
CA GLY A 446 -46.84 28.43 -29.89
C GLY A 446 -45.89 28.47 -28.70
N TRP A 447 -45.39 27.28 -28.31
CA TRP A 447 -44.50 27.12 -27.16
C TRP A 447 -43.14 27.80 -27.34
N SER A 448 -42.59 27.82 -28.55
CA SER A 448 -41.30 28.46 -28.83
C SER A 448 -41.33 29.98 -28.60
N GLU A 449 -42.42 30.64 -28.99
CA GLU A 449 -42.60 32.08 -28.70
C GLU A 449 -42.84 32.32 -27.21
N GLY A 450 -43.55 31.42 -26.53
CA GLY A 450 -43.67 31.41 -25.07
C GLY A 450 -42.32 31.33 -24.37
N ASP A 451 -41.45 30.45 -24.83
CA ASP A 451 -40.11 30.26 -24.28
C ASP A 451 -39.25 31.52 -24.47
N ASN A 452 -39.28 32.11 -25.67
CA ASN A 452 -38.62 33.39 -25.97
C ASN A 452 -39.13 34.51 -25.05
N PHE A 453 -40.45 34.55 -24.82
CA PHE A 453 -41.06 35.51 -23.92
C PHE A 453 -40.55 35.36 -22.48
N LEU A 454 -40.52 34.13 -21.96
CA LEU A 454 -40.04 33.85 -20.60
C LEU A 454 -38.57 34.23 -20.41
N ILE A 455 -37.72 33.96 -21.41
CA ILE A 455 -36.31 34.37 -21.41
C ILE A 455 -36.22 35.91 -21.36
N ALA A 456 -36.94 36.60 -22.25
CA ALA A 456 -36.91 38.06 -22.31
C ALA A 456 -37.40 38.70 -21.01
N PHE A 457 -38.48 38.16 -20.43
CA PHE A 457 -39.03 38.60 -19.16
C PHE A 457 -38.05 38.41 -18.01
N ALA A 458 -37.46 37.22 -17.89
CA ALA A 458 -36.48 36.92 -16.85
C ALA A 458 -35.23 37.81 -16.94
N ASN A 459 -34.75 38.10 -18.14
CA ASN A 459 -33.60 38.99 -18.36
C ASN A 459 -33.94 40.45 -18.04
N ASN A 460 -35.17 40.89 -18.35
CA ASN A 460 -35.62 42.23 -18.00
C ASN A 460 -35.74 42.42 -16.49
N LEU A 461 -36.23 41.41 -15.75
CA LEU A 461 -36.23 41.42 -14.28
C LEU A 461 -34.82 41.60 -13.72
N GLU A 462 -33.84 40.86 -14.23
CA GLU A 462 -32.44 40.97 -13.78
C GLU A 462 -31.83 42.34 -14.12
N TYR A 463 -32.10 42.87 -15.32
CA TYR A 463 -31.65 44.19 -15.73
C TYR A 463 -32.25 45.31 -14.86
N CYS A 464 -33.53 45.19 -14.50
CA CYS A 464 -34.23 46.21 -13.73
C CYS A 464 -33.93 46.15 -12.22
N PHE A 465 -33.51 44.98 -11.73
CA PHE A 465 -33.31 44.68 -10.31
C PHE A 465 -32.00 43.89 -10.10
N SER A 466 -30.85 44.55 -10.30
CA SER A 466 -29.52 43.94 -10.24
C SER A 466 -29.16 43.32 -8.89
N ASP A 467 -29.71 43.86 -7.81
CA ASP A 467 -29.39 43.45 -6.44
C ASP A 467 -30.45 42.49 -5.85
N THR A 468 -31.21 41.82 -6.73
CA THR A 468 -32.32 40.94 -6.35
C THR A 468 -32.07 39.52 -6.83
N LEU A 469 -32.30 38.55 -5.95
CA LEU A 469 -32.27 37.13 -6.30
C LEU A 469 -33.58 36.75 -6.99
N ILE A 470 -33.46 36.25 -8.22
CA ILE A 470 -34.60 35.89 -9.08
C ILE A 470 -34.69 34.36 -9.18
N TYR A 471 -35.85 33.84 -8.82
CA TYR A 471 -36.19 32.43 -8.89
C TYR A 471 -37.35 32.22 -9.86
N ARG A 472 -37.29 31.21 -10.72
CA ARG A 472 -38.44 30.70 -11.49
C ARG A 472 -38.89 29.41 -10.83
N VAL A 473 -40.08 29.44 -10.23
CA VAL A 473 -40.58 28.36 -9.35
C VAL A 473 -41.58 27.47 -10.06
N HIS A 474 -42.37 28.05 -10.96
CA HIS A 474 -43.32 27.36 -11.81
C HIS A 474 -43.34 28.01 -13.20
N GLY A 475 -43.88 27.34 -14.22
CA GLY A 475 -43.71 27.71 -15.64
C GLY A 475 -43.82 29.22 -15.94
N ASP A 476 -44.78 29.90 -15.32
CA ASP A 476 -45.11 31.32 -15.48
C ASP A 476 -45.00 32.14 -14.17
N THR A 477 -44.36 31.58 -13.13
CA THR A 477 -44.24 32.19 -11.80
C THR A 477 -42.78 32.40 -11.40
N PHE A 478 -42.49 33.63 -10.99
CA PHE A 478 -41.19 34.05 -10.50
C PHE A 478 -41.29 34.53 -9.05
N ILE A 479 -40.25 34.28 -8.27
CA ILE A 479 -40.09 34.81 -6.91
C ILE A 479 -38.84 35.69 -6.88
N LEU A 480 -39.00 36.90 -6.36
CA LEU A 480 -37.93 37.87 -6.20
C LEU A 480 -37.67 38.06 -4.70
N ILE A 481 -36.40 37.95 -4.30
CA ILE A 481 -35.96 38.13 -2.92
C ILE A 481 -34.89 39.22 -2.90
N SER A 482 -35.10 40.28 -2.12
CA SER A 482 -34.23 41.45 -2.07
C SER A 482 -33.97 41.91 -0.63
N LEU A 483 -32.79 42.50 -0.43
CA LEU A 483 -32.43 43.22 0.80
C LEU A 483 -33.14 44.58 0.89
N SER A 484 -33.54 45.16 -0.25
CA SER A 484 -34.17 46.47 -0.33
C SER A 484 -35.61 46.38 -0.84
N ALA A 485 -36.47 47.29 -0.36
CA ALA A 485 -37.87 47.31 -0.73
C ALA A 485 -38.05 47.60 -2.22
N ILE A 486 -38.68 46.67 -2.94
CA ILE A 486 -39.03 46.85 -4.35
C ILE A 486 -40.45 47.43 -4.42
N ASP A 487 -40.60 48.57 -5.10
CA ASP A 487 -41.92 49.12 -5.41
C ASP A 487 -42.58 48.29 -6.53
N THR A 488 -43.68 47.64 -6.17
CA THR A 488 -44.51 46.83 -7.07
C THR A 488 -45.01 47.61 -8.29
N LYS A 489 -45.29 48.91 -8.16
CA LYS A 489 -45.72 49.74 -9.30
C LYS A 489 -44.57 49.99 -10.26
N VAL A 490 -43.37 50.22 -9.74
CA VAL A 490 -42.16 50.38 -10.54
C VAL A 490 -41.84 49.08 -11.29
N LEU A 491 -42.00 47.92 -10.65
CA LEU A 491 -41.83 46.62 -11.31
C LEU A 491 -42.80 46.43 -12.47
N ILE A 492 -44.08 46.71 -12.26
CA ILE A 492 -45.10 46.58 -13.31
C ILE A 492 -44.81 47.55 -14.46
N THR A 493 -44.46 48.81 -14.18
CA THR A 493 -44.15 49.81 -15.22
C THR A 493 -42.85 49.48 -15.97
N LYS A 494 -41.80 49.00 -15.29
CA LYS A 494 -40.54 48.67 -15.96
C LYS A 494 -40.64 47.41 -16.83
N THR A 495 -41.58 46.53 -16.51
CA THR A 495 -41.82 45.32 -17.27
C THR A 495 -42.93 45.49 -18.32
N SER A 496 -43.75 46.56 -18.25
CA SER A 496 -44.95 46.75 -19.08
C SER A 496 -44.70 46.71 -20.59
N ASP A 497 -43.54 47.16 -21.03
CA ASP A 497 -43.18 47.26 -22.46
C ASP A 497 -43.09 45.89 -23.14
N LEU A 498 -42.76 44.84 -22.39
CA LEU A 498 -42.72 43.46 -22.90
C LEU A 498 -44.12 42.91 -23.19
N PHE A 499 -45.16 43.47 -22.57
CA PHE A 499 -46.51 42.90 -22.61
C PHE A 499 -47.40 43.52 -23.70
N ILE A 500 -46.94 44.57 -24.37
CA ILE A 500 -47.72 45.29 -25.39
C ILE A 500 -48.14 44.32 -26.51
N ASN A 501 -49.45 44.23 -26.77
CA ASN A 501 -50.08 43.35 -27.77
C ASN A 501 -49.92 41.83 -27.56
N THR A 502 -49.45 41.39 -26.40
CA THR A 502 -49.32 39.95 -26.08
C THR A 502 -50.58 39.35 -25.44
N GLY A 503 -51.36 40.17 -24.72
CA GLY A 503 -52.50 39.71 -23.92
C GLY A 503 -52.13 39.12 -22.55
N ILE A 504 -50.83 39.02 -22.24
CA ILE A 504 -50.31 38.58 -20.94
C ILE A 504 -50.45 39.74 -19.94
N LYS A 505 -50.78 39.43 -18.68
CA LYS A 505 -50.82 40.39 -17.58
C LYS A 505 -49.87 39.97 -16.46
N VAL A 506 -49.27 40.92 -15.76
CA VAL A 506 -48.44 40.64 -14.58
C VAL A 506 -49.21 40.93 -13.32
N SER A 507 -49.24 39.97 -12.40
CA SER A 507 -49.62 40.22 -11.01
C SER A 507 -48.42 40.13 -10.11
N VAL A 508 -48.29 41.09 -9.19
CA VAL A 508 -47.19 41.15 -8.22
C VAL A 508 -47.79 41.15 -6.81
N THR A 509 -47.42 40.16 -6.01
CA THR A 509 -47.92 39.99 -4.64
C THR A 509 -46.76 40.07 -3.66
N LYS A 510 -46.87 40.95 -2.67
CA LYS A 510 -45.94 40.97 -1.53
C LYS A 510 -46.25 39.80 -0.62
N THR A 511 -45.21 39.07 -0.23
CA THR A 511 -45.36 37.85 0.58
C THR A 511 -44.35 37.85 1.74
N SER A 512 -44.48 36.87 2.63
CA SER A 512 -43.53 36.61 3.71
C SER A 512 -42.73 35.34 3.42
N LEU A 513 -41.58 35.16 4.06
CA LEU A 513 -40.81 33.91 3.97
C LEU A 513 -41.66 32.67 4.36
N THR A 514 -42.57 32.84 5.31
CA THR A 514 -43.48 31.78 5.79
C THR A 514 -44.52 31.39 4.74
N ASP A 515 -45.03 32.36 3.99
CA ASP A 515 -46.00 32.10 2.92
C ASP A 515 -45.33 31.51 1.68
N VAL A 516 -44.12 31.97 1.33
CA VAL A 516 -43.28 31.34 0.29
C VAL A 516 -43.04 29.86 0.62
N LEU A 517 -42.81 29.52 1.90
CA LEU A 517 -42.67 28.13 2.35
C LEU A 517 -43.95 27.31 2.19
N ASN A 518 -45.12 27.90 2.48
CA ASN A 518 -46.40 27.23 2.35
C ASN A 518 -46.79 27.01 0.87
N ASP A 519 -46.50 27.98 0.00
CA ASP A 519 -46.73 27.88 -1.44
C ASP A 519 -45.79 26.86 -2.10
N ILE A 520 -44.52 26.78 -1.67
CA ILE A 520 -43.58 25.76 -2.15
C ILE A 520 -44.04 24.34 -1.78
N ASN A 521 -44.66 24.16 -0.61
CA ASN A 521 -45.13 22.87 -0.10
C ASN A 521 -46.52 22.46 -0.63
N SER A 522 -47.33 23.41 -1.10
CA SER A 522 -48.67 23.16 -1.66
C SER A 522 -48.68 22.94 -3.17
N LEU A 523 -47.59 23.35 -3.86
CA LEU A 523 -47.26 23.04 -5.25
C LEU A 523 -46.35 21.82 -5.35
#